data_AF-A0A2U1NYK9-F1
#
_entry.id   AF-A0A2U1NYK9-F1
#
_cell.length_a   1.000
_cell.length_b   1.000
_cell.length_c   1.000
_cell.angle_alpha   90.00
_cell.angle_beta   90.00
_cell.angle_gamma   90.00
#
_symmetry.space_group_name_H-M   'P 1'
#
loop_
_entity.id
_entity.type
_entity.pdbx_description
1 polymer ?
#
loop_
_entity_poly.entity_id
_entity_poly.type
_entity_poly.pdbx_seq_one_letter_code
_entity_poly.pdbx_strand_id
1 'polypeptide(L)'
;MEHQHQEQENNIVVSDEVLVNGIRTTLTLTSDGTLRWFDHQHGKLSSLCVEKQVLGLTTLGMLITINTVLCKGGGCLGREGLVRTRFVFQALSADSLRILSHNIQTYIDSLGRPKKLYIFVNPYGGKKSASKIFSNDVKPLLEDANIEYTMQETKYQLHAKEVSRSLDLTKYDGIICVSGDGILVEVVNGLLEREDWATALKIPLGAIPAGTGNGMIKSLLDSVGEPCTPVNAILAAIRGHKRSLDVATIWQGETVFFSVLMLAWGLISDIDIESEKYRWMGSARLEFYVSLYLFI
;
A
#
# COMPACT_ATOMS: atom_id res chain seq x y z
N MET A 1 -2.63 -19.75 -43.76
CA MET A 1 -1.61 -19.92 -42.68
C MET A 1 -0.55 -18.81 -42.74
N GLU A 2 -0.93 -17.57 -43.10
CA GLU A 2 -0.01 -16.42 -43.16
C GLU A 2 -0.60 -15.16 -42.49
N HIS A 3 -1.74 -15.26 -41.82
CA HIS A 3 -2.41 -14.11 -41.17
C HIS A 3 -2.22 -14.04 -39.63
N GLN A 4 -1.27 -14.78 -39.06
CA GLN A 4 -0.98 -14.75 -37.61
C GLN A 4 0.39 -14.19 -37.23
N HIS A 5 1.15 -13.63 -38.18
CA HIS A 5 2.49 -13.09 -37.91
C HIS A 5 2.58 -11.55 -37.95
N GLN A 6 1.46 -10.83 -38.00
CA GLN A 6 1.44 -9.36 -38.19
C GLN A 6 0.75 -8.54 -37.09
N GLU A 7 0.36 -9.13 -35.95
CA GLU A 7 -0.32 -8.39 -34.85
C GLU A 7 0.51 -8.23 -33.56
N GLN A 8 1.82 -8.48 -33.58
CA GLN A 8 2.69 -8.34 -32.40
C GLN A 8 3.87 -7.39 -32.59
N GLU A 9 3.73 -6.34 -33.40
CA GLU A 9 4.50 -5.12 -33.17
C GLU A 9 3.87 -4.35 -32.00
N ASN A 10 4.03 -4.89 -30.78
CA ASN A 10 3.82 -4.09 -29.58
C ASN A 10 4.78 -2.90 -29.64
N ASN A 11 4.25 -1.68 -29.73
CA ASN A 11 5.05 -0.45 -29.77
C ASN A 11 6.08 -0.46 -28.62
N ILE A 12 7.36 -0.54 -28.98
CA ILE A 12 8.48 -0.59 -28.03
C ILE A 12 8.69 0.83 -27.49
N VAL A 13 8.74 0.97 -26.16
CA VAL A 13 9.09 2.23 -25.50
C VAL A 13 10.61 2.38 -25.46
N VAL A 14 11.31 1.34 -25.03
CA VAL A 14 12.78 1.27 -25.05
C VAL A 14 13.23 -0.18 -25.20
N SER A 15 14.30 -0.39 -25.96
CA SER A 15 14.95 -1.70 -26.09
C SER A 15 16.45 -1.48 -26.20
N ASP A 16 17.22 -2.15 -25.35
CA ASP A 16 18.68 -2.00 -25.33
C ASP A 16 19.37 -3.28 -24.82
N GLU A 17 20.65 -3.45 -25.14
CA GLU A 17 21.47 -4.56 -24.67
C GLU A 17 21.98 -4.30 -23.25
N VAL A 18 21.78 -5.27 -22.36
CA VAL A 18 22.26 -5.26 -20.97
C VAL A 18 22.96 -6.57 -20.64
N LEU A 19 23.78 -6.58 -19.60
CA LEU A 19 24.34 -7.79 -19.02
C LEU A 19 23.49 -8.24 -17.83
N VAL A 20 23.06 -9.49 -17.85
CA VAL A 20 22.44 -10.18 -16.71
C VAL A 20 23.35 -11.33 -16.33
N ASN A 21 23.93 -11.27 -15.13
CA ASN A 21 24.93 -12.24 -14.67
C ASN A 21 26.10 -12.45 -15.65
N GLY A 22 26.53 -11.37 -16.32
CA GLY A 22 27.62 -11.38 -17.30
C GLY A 22 27.25 -11.83 -18.71
N ILE A 23 25.99 -12.23 -18.95
CA ILE A 23 25.50 -12.64 -20.27
C ILE A 23 24.73 -11.48 -20.91
N ARG A 24 25.04 -11.17 -22.18
CA ARG A 24 24.31 -10.16 -22.95
C ARG A 24 22.89 -10.64 -23.25
N THR A 25 21.92 -9.80 -22.92
CA THR A 25 20.51 -10.00 -23.18
C THR A 25 19.86 -8.68 -23.54
N THR A 26 18.77 -8.72 -24.30
CA THR A 26 18.00 -7.52 -24.63
C THR A 26 16.96 -7.28 -23.55
N LEU A 27 16.96 -6.09 -22.97
CA LEU A 27 15.92 -5.61 -22.07
C LEU A 27 14.98 -4.69 -22.84
N THR A 28 13.70 -5.06 -22.90
CA THR A 28 12.70 -4.32 -23.66
C THR A 28 11.53 -3.93 -22.75
N LEU A 29 11.15 -2.66 -22.78
CA LEU A 29 9.90 -2.15 -22.22
C LEU A 29 8.93 -1.89 -23.37
N THR A 30 7.78 -2.52 -23.34
CA THR A 30 6.70 -2.33 -24.31
C THR A 30 5.68 -1.27 -23.82
N SER A 31 4.92 -0.70 -24.74
CA SER A 31 3.91 0.33 -24.45
C SER A 31 2.78 -0.14 -23.55
N ASP A 32 2.55 -1.45 -23.47
CA ASP A 32 1.60 -2.09 -22.54
C ASP A 32 2.14 -2.18 -21.10
N GLY A 33 3.35 -1.66 -20.84
CA GLY A 33 3.99 -1.70 -19.53
C GLY A 33 4.59 -3.04 -19.16
N THR A 34 4.90 -3.90 -20.13
CA THR A 34 5.62 -5.14 -19.88
C THR A 34 7.12 -4.94 -20.05
N LEU A 35 7.89 -5.25 -19.01
CA LEU A 35 9.35 -5.34 -19.08
C LEU A 35 9.74 -6.80 -19.38
N ARG A 36 10.47 -7.06 -20.47
CA ARG A 36 10.84 -8.40 -20.94
C ARG A 36 12.35 -8.52 -21.11
N TRP A 37 12.89 -9.68 -20.74
CA TRP A 37 14.28 -10.07 -21.02
C TRP A 37 14.41 -11.58 -21.06
N PHE A 38 15.45 -12.09 -21.72
CA PHE A 38 15.73 -13.53 -21.69
C PHE A 38 16.54 -13.87 -20.44
N ASP A 39 15.99 -14.75 -19.59
CA ASP A 39 16.65 -15.28 -18.41
C ASP A 39 17.43 -16.56 -18.77
N HIS A 40 18.74 -16.38 -18.97
CA HIS A 40 19.66 -17.46 -19.31
C HIS A 40 19.85 -18.48 -18.18
N GLN A 41 19.57 -18.16 -16.91
CA GLN A 41 19.72 -19.14 -15.82
C GLN A 41 18.64 -20.22 -15.88
N HIS A 42 17.43 -19.85 -16.28
CA HIS A 42 16.29 -20.76 -16.37
C HIS A 42 15.92 -21.11 -17.82
N GLY A 43 16.64 -20.55 -18.80
CA GLY A 43 16.40 -20.76 -20.23
C GLY A 43 15.01 -20.32 -20.69
N LYS A 44 14.45 -19.25 -20.09
CA LYS A 44 13.09 -18.79 -20.38
C LYS A 44 13.02 -17.30 -20.61
N LEU A 45 12.04 -16.86 -21.40
CA LEU A 45 11.68 -15.45 -21.50
C LEU A 45 11.00 -15.02 -20.20
N SER A 46 11.63 -14.11 -19.47
CA SER A 46 11.09 -13.51 -18.27
C SER A 46 10.36 -12.22 -18.61
N SER A 47 9.27 -11.95 -17.90
CA SER A 47 8.49 -10.74 -18.07
C SER A 47 7.94 -10.23 -16.74
N LEU A 48 7.79 -8.92 -16.63
CA LEU A 48 7.22 -8.22 -15.48
C LEU A 48 6.19 -7.19 -15.96
N CYS A 49 5.02 -7.16 -15.34
CA CYS A 49 4.06 -6.09 -15.49
C CYS A 49 4.47 -4.92 -14.58
N VAL A 50 4.86 -3.79 -15.16
CA VAL A 50 5.39 -2.64 -14.41
C VAL A 50 4.35 -2.08 -13.43
N GLU A 51 3.08 -1.98 -13.86
CA GLU A 51 1.99 -1.49 -13.02
C GLU A 51 1.77 -2.35 -11.77
N LYS A 52 1.81 -3.68 -11.90
CA LYS A 52 1.44 -4.61 -10.83
C LYS A 52 2.62 -5.06 -9.98
N GLN A 53 3.76 -5.34 -10.62
CA GLN A 53 4.87 -6.08 -10.01
C GLN A 53 6.09 -5.20 -9.71
N VAL A 54 6.35 -4.14 -10.48
CA VAL A 54 7.48 -3.25 -10.26
C VAL A 54 7.10 -2.19 -9.24
N LEU A 55 7.91 -2.02 -8.20
CA LEU A 55 7.74 -0.96 -7.19
C LEU A 55 8.48 0.30 -7.60
N GLY A 56 9.74 0.16 -7.99
CA GLY A 56 10.64 1.27 -8.28
C GLY A 56 11.93 0.81 -8.94
N LEU A 57 12.76 1.79 -9.28
CA LEU A 57 14.02 1.63 -9.97
C LEU A 57 15.12 2.34 -9.18
N THR A 58 16.27 1.69 -9.03
CA THR A 58 17.46 2.27 -8.39
C THR A 58 18.65 2.09 -9.30
N THR A 59 19.49 3.11 -9.44
CA THR A 59 20.72 3.05 -10.21
C THR A 59 21.94 3.21 -9.30
N LEU A 60 22.96 2.37 -9.50
CA LEU A 60 24.24 2.43 -8.78
C LEU A 60 25.39 2.12 -9.73
N GLY A 61 26.20 3.13 -10.06
CA GLY A 61 27.21 2.99 -11.10
C GLY A 61 26.54 2.64 -12.43
N MET A 62 26.97 1.54 -13.07
CA MET A 62 26.38 1.02 -14.32
C MET A 62 25.25 -0.01 -14.09
N LEU A 63 24.82 -0.20 -12.84
CA LEU A 63 23.78 -1.18 -12.48
C LEU A 63 22.41 -0.52 -12.36
N ILE A 64 21.42 -1.11 -13.01
CA ILE A 64 19.99 -0.82 -12.88
C ILE A 64 19.38 -1.93 -12.04
N THR A 65 18.80 -1.58 -10.90
CA THR A 65 18.06 -2.50 -10.04
C THR A 65 16.57 -2.19 -10.16
N ILE A 66 15.79 -3.18 -10.59
CA ILE A 66 14.33 -3.12 -10.60
C ILE A 66 13.84 -3.83 -9.34
N ASN A 67 13.23 -3.06 -8.44
CA ASN A 67 12.64 -3.60 -7.21
C ASN A 67 11.23 -4.07 -7.50
N THR A 68 10.92 -5.32 -7.15
CA THR A 68 9.64 -5.96 -7.48
C THR A 68 9.04 -6.70 -6.31
N VAL A 69 7.74 -6.93 -6.38
CA VAL A 69 7.03 -7.88 -5.52
C VAL A 69 6.29 -8.89 -6.39
N LEU A 70 6.56 -10.17 -6.13
CA LEU A 70 6.03 -11.29 -6.91
C LEU A 70 5.22 -12.22 -6.01
N CYS A 71 4.12 -12.75 -6.55
CA CYS A 71 3.41 -13.85 -5.92
C CYS A 71 4.21 -15.15 -6.09
N LYS A 72 4.56 -15.81 -5.00
CA LYS A 72 4.94 -17.23 -5.04
C LYS A 72 3.65 -18.05 -5.05
N GLY A 73 3.48 -18.84 -6.11
CA GLY A 73 2.39 -19.81 -6.19
C GLY A 73 2.44 -20.75 -4.98
N GLY A 74 1.31 -20.84 -4.27
CA GLY A 74 1.13 -21.83 -3.22
C GLY A 74 1.00 -23.22 -3.83
N GLY A 75 1.72 -24.22 -3.31
CA GLY A 75 1.34 -25.62 -3.54
C GLY A 75 -0.07 -25.89 -3.00
N CYS A 76 -0.63 -27.08 -3.25
CA CYS A 76 -2.04 -27.47 -2.96
C CYS A 76 -2.62 -27.17 -1.55
N LEU A 77 -1.81 -26.70 -0.59
CA LEU A 77 -2.20 -26.32 0.77
C LEU A 77 -1.55 -25.01 1.28
N GLY A 78 -0.81 -24.28 0.45
CA GLY A 78 -0.04 -23.10 0.85
C GLY A 78 -0.75 -21.79 0.52
N ARG A 79 -0.81 -20.86 1.48
CA ARG A 79 -1.20 -19.47 1.21
C ARG A 79 -0.22 -18.86 0.21
N GLU A 80 -0.73 -18.20 -0.83
CA GLU A 80 0.08 -17.40 -1.74
C GLU A 80 0.84 -16.33 -0.93
N GLY A 81 2.16 -16.30 -1.09
CA GLY A 81 3.04 -15.41 -0.37
C GLY A 81 3.65 -14.38 -1.31
N LEU A 82 3.60 -13.11 -0.93
CA LEU A 82 4.30 -12.06 -1.65
C LEU A 82 5.77 -12.03 -1.25
N VAL A 83 6.66 -11.98 -2.25
CA VAL A 83 8.10 -11.97 -2.06
C VAL A 83 8.72 -10.80 -2.78
N ARG A 84 9.47 -9.99 -2.02
CA ARG A 84 10.31 -8.93 -2.56
C ARG A 84 11.46 -9.55 -3.34
N THR A 85 11.55 -9.22 -4.62
CA THR A 85 12.57 -9.72 -5.55
C THR A 85 13.23 -8.54 -6.25
N ARG A 86 14.53 -8.64 -6.49
CA ARG A 86 15.29 -7.61 -7.21
C ARG A 86 15.91 -8.20 -8.46
N PHE A 87 15.74 -7.49 -9.57
CA PHE A 87 16.40 -7.84 -10.82
C PHE A 87 17.47 -6.79 -11.12
N VAL A 88 18.71 -7.25 -11.33
CA VAL A 88 19.86 -6.38 -11.55
C VAL A 88 20.31 -6.55 -13.00
N PHE A 89 20.39 -5.43 -13.71
CA PHE A 89 20.83 -5.33 -15.09
C PHE A 89 22.04 -4.41 -15.14
N GLN A 90 23.12 -4.80 -15.81
CA GLN A 90 24.27 -3.95 -16.02
C GLN A 90 24.21 -3.33 -17.42
N ALA A 91 24.21 -2.01 -17.50
CA ALA A 91 24.26 -1.29 -18.76
C ALA A 91 25.63 -1.43 -19.44
N LEU A 92 25.67 -1.43 -20.78
CA LEU A 92 26.91 -1.50 -21.55
C LEU A 92 27.64 -0.16 -21.66
N SER A 93 26.92 0.95 -21.48
CA SER A 93 27.47 2.31 -21.53
C SER A 93 26.68 3.26 -20.61
N ALA A 94 27.26 4.43 -20.33
CA ALA A 94 26.59 5.46 -19.55
C ALA A 94 25.33 6.02 -20.26
N ASP A 95 25.34 6.09 -21.60
CA ASP A 95 24.18 6.50 -22.37
C ASP A 95 23.06 5.46 -22.34
N SER A 96 23.41 4.18 -22.49
CA SER A 96 22.47 3.06 -22.34
C SER A 96 21.79 3.09 -20.97
N LEU A 97 22.58 3.24 -19.90
CA LEU A 97 22.07 3.41 -18.54
C LEU A 97 21.07 4.57 -18.46
N ARG A 98 21.45 5.74 -18.96
CA ARG A 98 20.64 6.96 -18.89
C ARG A 98 19.32 6.79 -19.65
N ILE A 99 19.35 6.22 -20.85
CA ILE A 99 18.16 6.04 -21.70
C ILE A 99 17.22 5.00 -21.08
N LEU A 100 17.72 3.83 -20.68
CA LEU A 100 16.92 2.79 -20.05
C LEU A 100 16.29 3.26 -18.74
N SER A 101 17.11 3.80 -17.82
CA SER A 101 16.61 4.24 -16.52
C SER A 101 15.59 5.37 -16.65
N HIS A 102 15.83 6.33 -17.55
CA HIS A 102 14.89 7.42 -17.82
C HIS A 102 13.55 6.92 -18.36
N ASN A 103 13.55 6.04 -19.36
CA ASN A 103 12.30 5.55 -19.96
C ASN A 103 11.48 4.69 -18.98
N ILE A 104 12.15 3.80 -18.24
CA ILE A 104 11.48 2.98 -17.22
C ILE A 104 10.93 3.86 -16.10
N GLN A 105 11.71 4.83 -15.61
CA GLN A 105 11.26 5.75 -14.56
C GLN A 105 10.10 6.61 -15.04
N THR A 106 10.15 7.13 -16.27
CA THR A 106 9.07 7.92 -16.89
C THR A 106 7.79 7.10 -16.99
N TYR A 107 7.89 5.82 -17.37
CA TYR A 107 6.73 4.92 -17.36
C TYR A 107 6.16 4.73 -15.96
N ILE A 108 7.01 4.47 -14.95
CA ILE A 108 6.56 4.35 -13.54
C ILE A 108 5.88 5.64 -13.07
N ASP A 109 6.42 6.80 -13.43
CA ASP A 109 5.87 8.11 -13.06
C ASP A 109 4.51 8.36 -13.71
N SER A 110 4.31 7.87 -14.95
CA SER A 110 3.03 7.97 -15.66
C SER A 110 1.89 7.20 -14.99
N LEU A 111 2.19 6.26 -14.10
CA LEU A 111 1.19 5.51 -13.33
C LEU A 111 0.51 6.34 -12.23
N GLY A 112 1.00 7.56 -11.96
CA GLY A 112 0.38 8.46 -10.97
C GLY A 112 0.53 7.99 -9.52
N ARG A 113 1.56 7.19 -9.24
CA ARG A 113 1.89 6.71 -7.89
C ARG A 113 2.30 7.86 -6.96
N PRO A 114 1.97 7.82 -5.66
CA PRO A 114 2.38 8.85 -4.71
C PRO A 114 3.91 8.93 -4.61
N LYS A 115 4.44 10.13 -4.43
CA LYS A 115 5.86 10.41 -4.24
C LYS A 115 6.18 10.78 -2.80
N LYS A 116 5.24 11.40 -2.09
CA LYS A 116 5.43 11.81 -0.71
C LYS A 116 4.20 11.52 0.16
N LEU A 117 4.40 10.77 1.24
CA LEU A 117 3.32 10.33 2.13
C LEU A 117 3.52 10.83 3.57
N TYR A 118 2.42 11.18 4.23
CA TYR A 118 2.42 11.37 5.69
C TYR A 118 1.92 10.10 6.37
N ILE A 119 2.64 9.56 7.34
CA ILE A 119 2.35 8.25 7.92
C ILE A 119 2.14 8.38 9.43
N PHE A 120 0.92 8.10 9.88
CA PHE A 120 0.65 7.90 11.30
C PHE A 120 0.95 6.46 11.71
N VAL A 121 1.67 6.29 12.81
CA VAL A 121 1.91 4.97 13.41
C VAL A 121 1.39 4.98 14.84
N ASN A 122 0.48 4.06 15.18
CA ASN A 122 -0.02 3.95 16.55
C ASN A 122 0.61 2.78 17.29
N PRO A 123 1.68 3.00 18.08
CA PRO A 123 2.40 1.93 18.77
C PRO A 123 1.53 1.21 19.83
N TYR A 124 0.42 1.81 20.24
CA TYR A 124 -0.48 1.28 21.28
C TYR A 124 -1.67 0.50 20.72
N GLY A 125 -1.86 0.50 19.39
CA GLY A 125 -2.94 -0.21 18.72
C GLY A 125 -2.81 -1.74 18.85
N GLY A 126 -3.94 -2.42 19.11
CA GLY A 126 -4.05 -3.88 19.17
C GLY A 126 -2.95 -4.59 19.96
N LYS A 127 -2.19 -5.46 19.29
CA LYS A 127 -1.06 -6.23 19.88
C LYS A 127 0.23 -5.42 20.03
N LYS A 128 0.17 -4.09 19.95
CA LYS A 128 1.33 -3.18 19.98
C LYS A 128 2.38 -3.52 18.93
N SER A 129 1.92 -3.91 17.75
CA SER A 129 2.77 -4.36 16.64
C SER A 129 2.96 -3.29 15.57
N ALA A 130 2.29 -2.14 15.64
CA ALA A 130 2.31 -1.13 14.58
C ALA A 130 3.71 -0.63 14.23
N SER A 131 4.56 -0.30 15.21
CA SER A 131 5.95 0.15 14.92
C SER A 131 6.81 -0.98 14.30
N LYS A 132 6.54 -2.24 14.66
CA LYS A 132 7.20 -3.41 14.04
C LYS A 132 6.72 -3.62 12.60
N ILE A 133 5.41 -3.59 12.38
CA ILE A 133 4.78 -3.67 11.06
C ILE A 133 5.31 -2.55 10.16
N PHE A 134 5.37 -1.32 10.69
CA PHE A 134 5.94 -0.20 9.97
C PHE A 134 7.39 -0.47 9.57
N SER A 135 8.23 -0.89 10.51
CA SER A 135 9.66 -1.10 10.26
C SER A 135 9.96 -2.30 9.34
N ASN A 136 9.20 -3.38 9.46
CA ASN A 136 9.49 -4.65 8.79
C ASN A 136 8.74 -4.81 7.46
N ASP A 137 7.50 -4.31 7.36
CA ASP A 137 6.63 -4.54 6.22
C ASP A 137 6.45 -3.26 5.38
N VAL A 138 6.19 -2.12 6.02
CA VAL A 138 5.82 -0.88 5.32
C VAL A 138 7.03 -0.14 4.77
N LYS A 139 7.98 0.21 5.66
CA LYS A 139 9.16 1.00 5.34
C LYS A 139 9.97 0.40 4.19
N PRO A 140 10.30 -0.90 4.17
CA PRO A 140 11.12 -1.45 3.10
C PRO A 140 10.46 -1.41 1.71
N LEU A 141 9.12 -1.45 1.66
CA LEU A 141 8.37 -1.36 0.40
C LEU A 141 8.28 0.09 -0.09
N LEU A 142 8.18 1.07 0.81
CA LEU A 142 8.28 2.49 0.47
C LEU A 142 9.67 2.83 -0.07
N GLU A 143 10.73 2.30 0.57
CA GLU A 143 12.12 2.46 0.10
C GLU A 143 12.32 1.83 -1.28
N ASP A 144 11.86 0.60 -1.50
CA ASP A 144 11.94 -0.08 -2.81
C ASP A 144 11.17 0.69 -3.92
N ALA A 145 10.11 1.42 -3.55
CA ALA A 145 9.30 2.25 -4.44
C ALA A 145 9.82 3.69 -4.61
N ASN A 146 10.91 4.07 -3.91
CA ASN A 146 11.44 5.43 -3.84
C ASN A 146 10.39 6.48 -3.41
N ILE A 147 9.54 6.14 -2.44
CA ILE A 147 8.52 7.05 -1.91
C ILE A 147 9.04 7.70 -0.63
N GLU A 148 9.10 9.03 -0.63
CA GLU A 148 9.44 9.79 0.56
C GLU A 148 8.30 9.74 1.58
N TYR A 149 8.63 9.73 2.86
CA TYR A 149 7.61 9.78 3.89
C TYR A 149 8.02 10.60 5.11
N THR A 150 7.02 11.19 5.77
CA THR A 150 7.14 11.73 7.13
C THR A 150 6.37 10.82 8.07
N MET A 151 7.03 10.24 9.08
CA MET A 151 6.39 9.33 10.03
C MET A 151 6.16 10.03 11.37
N GLN A 152 4.93 9.96 11.87
CA GLN A 152 4.52 10.48 13.17
C GLN A 152 3.90 9.36 14.02
N GLU A 153 4.56 9.02 15.13
CA GLU A 153 3.96 8.14 16.12
C GLU A 153 2.88 8.89 16.92
N THR A 154 1.73 8.24 17.15
CA THR A 154 0.66 8.79 17.97
C THR A 154 0.94 8.57 19.44
N LYS A 155 0.78 9.61 20.27
CA LYS A 155 1.16 9.58 21.70
C LYS A 155 -0.01 9.33 22.64
N TYR A 156 -1.20 9.80 22.28
CA TYR A 156 -2.42 9.71 23.08
C TYR A 156 -3.64 9.69 22.15
N GLN A 157 -4.82 9.43 22.71
CA GLN A 157 -6.08 9.44 21.99
C GLN A 157 -6.37 10.83 21.41
N LEU A 158 -6.88 10.92 20.17
CA LEU A 158 -7.11 12.18 19.44
C LEU A 158 -5.84 12.91 18.99
N HIS A 159 -4.64 12.39 19.25
CA HIS A 159 -3.41 13.01 18.76
C HIS A 159 -3.35 13.04 17.22
N ALA A 160 -3.86 12.01 16.53
CA ALA A 160 -3.87 12.01 15.06
C ALA A 160 -4.84 13.06 14.50
N LYS A 161 -5.94 13.32 15.22
CA LYS A 161 -6.91 14.37 14.91
C LYS A 161 -6.29 15.77 15.03
N GLU A 162 -5.59 16.06 16.12
CA GLU A 162 -4.91 17.34 16.34
C GLU A 162 -3.84 17.61 15.27
N VAL A 163 -3.06 16.59 14.95
CA VAL A 163 -2.02 16.67 13.91
C VAL A 163 -2.65 16.85 12.53
N SER A 164 -3.67 16.06 12.14
CA SER A 164 -4.30 16.20 10.82
C SER A 164 -4.99 17.55 10.64
N ARG A 165 -5.53 18.12 11.71
CA ARG A 165 -6.13 19.48 11.70
C ARG A 165 -5.11 20.56 11.36
N SER A 166 -3.87 20.45 11.85
CA SER A 166 -2.81 21.45 11.64
C SER A 166 -1.82 21.11 10.52
N LEU A 167 -1.91 19.92 9.93
CA LEU A 167 -0.99 19.44 8.91
C LEU A 167 -1.05 20.28 7.63
N ASP A 168 0.11 20.61 7.08
CA ASP A 168 0.22 21.21 5.75
C ASP A 168 0.09 20.11 4.67
N LEU A 169 -1.13 19.94 4.16
CA LEU A 169 -1.48 18.91 3.20
C LEU A 169 -0.85 19.10 1.82
N THR A 170 -0.38 20.32 1.50
CA THR A 170 0.22 20.63 0.18
C THR A 170 1.56 19.91 -0.04
N LYS A 171 2.17 19.40 1.04
CA LYS A 171 3.45 18.69 1.02
C LYS A 171 3.33 17.19 0.74
N TYR A 172 2.12 16.65 0.68
CA TYR A 172 1.89 15.21 0.68
C TYR A 172 0.83 14.82 -0.36
N ASP A 173 1.08 13.70 -1.03
CA ASP A 173 0.15 13.10 -2.00
C ASP A 173 -0.93 12.23 -1.32
N GLY A 174 -0.76 11.94 -0.03
CA GLY A 174 -1.64 11.08 0.74
C GLY A 174 -1.23 10.93 2.21
N ILE A 175 -2.18 10.48 3.03
CA ILE A 175 -1.97 10.14 4.45
C ILE A 175 -2.20 8.64 4.63
N ILE A 176 -1.29 7.96 5.32
CA ILE A 176 -1.38 6.53 5.64
C ILE A 176 -1.49 6.34 7.15
N CYS A 177 -2.45 5.52 7.59
CA CYS A 177 -2.63 5.15 9.00
C CYS A 177 -2.17 3.70 9.24
N VAL A 178 -1.07 3.49 9.95
CA VAL A 178 -0.62 2.18 10.43
C VAL A 178 -1.22 1.93 11.81
N SER A 179 -2.47 1.45 11.83
CA SER A 179 -3.25 1.23 13.06
C SER A 179 -4.48 0.34 12.79
N GLY A 180 -5.45 0.34 13.70
CA GLY A 180 -6.83 -0.05 13.39
C GLY A 180 -7.66 1.13 12.90
N ASP A 181 -8.96 0.90 12.72
CA ASP A 181 -9.88 1.88 12.11
C ASP A 181 -9.97 3.21 12.89
N GLY A 182 -9.73 3.19 14.21
CA GLY A 182 -9.86 4.38 15.07
C GLY A 182 -8.95 5.55 14.68
N ILE A 183 -7.70 5.28 14.23
CA ILE A 183 -6.81 6.37 13.80
C ILE A 183 -7.28 6.98 12.48
N LEU A 184 -7.84 6.17 11.57
CA LEU A 184 -8.44 6.69 10.34
C LEU A 184 -9.61 7.62 10.67
N VAL A 185 -10.45 7.25 11.65
CA VAL A 185 -11.55 8.10 12.14
C VAL A 185 -11.02 9.41 12.74
N GLU A 186 -9.97 9.35 13.57
CA GLU A 186 -9.33 10.56 14.13
C GLU A 186 -8.82 11.49 13.02
N VAL A 187 -8.13 10.94 12.02
CA VAL A 187 -7.62 11.72 10.88
C VAL A 187 -8.75 12.40 10.12
N VAL A 188 -9.81 11.65 9.75
CA VAL A 188 -10.97 12.20 9.04
C VAL A 188 -11.66 13.31 9.83
N ASN A 189 -11.90 13.11 11.13
CA ASN A 189 -12.51 14.13 11.97
C ASN A 189 -11.61 15.37 12.07
N GLY A 190 -10.29 15.21 12.14
CA GLY A 190 -9.36 16.35 12.19
C GLY A 190 -9.29 17.13 10.88
N LEU A 191 -9.41 16.45 9.73
CA LEU A 191 -9.52 17.10 8.41
C LEU A 191 -10.84 17.86 8.26
N LEU A 192 -11.94 17.32 8.79
CA LEU A 192 -13.27 17.95 8.75
C LEU A 192 -13.42 19.15 9.69
N GLU A 193 -12.55 19.27 10.71
CA GLU A 193 -12.49 20.44 11.60
C GLU A 193 -11.67 21.62 11.06
N ARG A 194 -11.11 21.48 9.85
CA ARG A 194 -10.34 22.54 9.21
C ARG A 194 -11.26 23.54 8.51
N GLU A 195 -10.79 24.78 8.38
CA GLU A 195 -11.49 25.79 7.58
C GLU A 195 -11.55 25.40 6.09
N ASP A 196 -10.49 24.77 5.58
CA ASP A 196 -10.36 24.28 4.20
C ASP A 196 -10.81 22.81 4.05
N TRP A 197 -11.69 22.31 4.92
CA TRP A 197 -12.07 20.89 4.98
C TRP A 197 -12.50 20.30 3.63
N ALA A 198 -13.19 21.07 2.79
CA ALA A 198 -13.69 20.62 1.50
C ALA A 198 -12.57 20.30 0.50
N THR A 199 -11.41 20.95 0.65
CA THR A 199 -10.20 20.65 -0.10
C THR A 199 -9.37 19.60 0.64
N ALA A 200 -9.26 19.72 1.97
CA ALA A 200 -8.51 18.80 2.81
C ALA A 200 -8.99 17.35 2.66
N LEU A 201 -10.31 17.11 2.62
CA LEU A 201 -10.88 15.77 2.49
C LEU A 201 -10.61 15.11 1.13
N LYS A 202 -10.14 15.87 0.13
CA LYS A 202 -9.74 15.32 -1.18
C LYS A 202 -8.37 14.63 -1.11
N ILE A 203 -7.61 14.81 -0.03
CA ILE A 203 -6.35 14.08 0.13
C ILE A 203 -6.63 12.58 0.27
N PRO A 204 -5.98 11.71 -0.53
CA PRO A 204 -6.14 10.27 -0.39
C PRO A 204 -5.74 9.78 1.00
N LEU A 205 -6.61 8.96 1.60
CA LEU A 205 -6.36 8.30 2.88
C LEU A 205 -6.15 6.79 2.64
N GLY A 206 -5.07 6.25 3.18
CA GLY A 206 -4.80 4.82 3.20
C GLY A 206 -4.70 4.30 4.63
N ALA A 207 -4.96 3.01 4.81
CA ALA A 207 -4.90 2.36 6.11
C ALA A 207 -4.20 1.00 6.00
N ILE A 208 -3.31 0.73 6.94
CA ILE A 208 -2.50 -0.49 7.02
C ILE A 208 -2.88 -1.21 8.31
N PRO A 209 -3.32 -2.48 8.25
CA PRO A 209 -3.90 -3.16 9.39
C PRO A 209 -2.82 -3.46 10.44
N ALA A 210 -2.92 -2.76 11.58
CA ALA A 210 -2.10 -3.01 12.76
C ALA A 210 -2.93 -3.04 14.06
N GLY A 211 -4.26 -2.89 13.96
CA GLY A 211 -5.19 -2.95 15.08
C GLY A 211 -5.85 -4.31 15.27
N THR A 212 -6.71 -4.37 16.28
CA THR A 212 -7.52 -5.56 16.61
C THR A 212 -8.77 -5.68 15.75
N GLY A 213 -9.40 -4.55 15.48
CA GLY A 213 -10.50 -4.36 14.53
C GLY A 213 -9.98 -3.52 13.37
N ASN A 214 -10.02 -4.11 12.18
CA ASN A 214 -9.58 -3.50 10.92
C ASN A 214 -10.71 -3.66 9.88
N GLY A 215 -11.95 -3.40 10.29
CA GLY A 215 -13.15 -3.65 9.50
C GLY A 215 -13.12 -2.87 8.19
N MET A 216 -12.83 -1.57 8.26
CA MET A 216 -12.74 -0.72 7.06
C MET A 216 -11.62 -1.19 6.13
N ILE A 217 -10.44 -1.47 6.70
CA ILE A 217 -9.26 -1.93 5.95
C ILE A 217 -9.54 -3.27 5.25
N LYS A 218 -10.19 -4.20 5.97
CA LYS A 218 -10.60 -5.50 5.43
C LYS A 218 -11.60 -5.32 4.29
N SER A 219 -12.62 -4.49 4.46
CA SER A 219 -13.61 -4.20 3.41
C SER A 219 -12.98 -3.60 2.15
N LEU A 220 -12.01 -2.68 2.30
CA LEU A 220 -11.31 -2.09 1.16
C LEU A 220 -10.50 -3.12 0.39
N LEU A 221 -9.70 -3.94 1.08
CA LEU A 221 -8.85 -4.95 0.44
C LEU A 221 -9.68 -6.09 -0.17
N ASP A 222 -10.71 -6.56 0.53
CA ASP A 222 -11.61 -7.60 0.02
C ASP A 222 -12.34 -7.17 -1.25
N SER A 223 -12.71 -5.89 -1.36
CA SER A 223 -13.36 -5.34 -2.55
C SER A 223 -12.49 -5.35 -3.82
N VAL A 224 -11.18 -5.59 -3.68
CA VAL A 224 -10.24 -5.78 -4.79
C VAL A 224 -9.62 -7.18 -4.79
N GLY A 225 -10.16 -8.10 -3.98
CA GLY A 225 -9.71 -9.50 -3.89
C GLY A 225 -8.38 -9.69 -3.16
N GLU A 226 -7.92 -8.71 -2.41
CA GLU A 226 -6.63 -8.76 -1.71
C GLU A 226 -6.79 -9.18 -0.24
N PRO A 227 -5.90 -10.02 0.31
CA PRO A 227 -5.98 -10.41 1.71
C PRO A 227 -5.65 -9.23 2.63
N CYS A 228 -6.34 -9.14 3.77
CA CYS A 228 -6.09 -8.11 4.79
C CYS A 228 -4.76 -8.33 5.53
N THR A 229 -3.66 -7.93 4.90
CA THR A 229 -2.30 -7.98 5.45
C THR A 229 -1.61 -6.62 5.32
N PRO A 230 -0.62 -6.31 6.17
CA PRO A 230 0.14 -5.07 6.03
C PRO A 230 0.79 -4.89 4.65
N VAL A 231 1.34 -5.97 4.10
CA VAL A 231 2.03 -5.97 2.80
C VAL A 231 1.06 -5.64 1.66
N ASN A 232 -0.12 -6.27 1.62
CA ASN A 232 -1.11 -5.95 0.58
C ASN A 232 -1.63 -4.51 0.70
N ALA A 233 -1.86 -4.05 1.93
CA ALA A 233 -2.33 -2.70 2.19
C ALA A 233 -1.34 -1.63 1.71
N ILE A 234 -0.05 -1.78 2.01
CA ILE A 234 0.97 -0.83 1.54
C ILE A 234 1.19 -0.94 0.03
N LEU A 235 1.10 -2.13 -0.57
CA LEU A 235 1.18 -2.26 -2.03
C LEU A 235 0.04 -1.57 -2.74
N ALA A 236 -1.19 -1.68 -2.23
CA ALA A 236 -2.34 -0.93 -2.74
C ALA A 236 -2.09 0.59 -2.65
N ALA A 237 -1.54 1.07 -1.53
CA ALA A 237 -1.19 2.48 -1.35
C ALA A 237 -0.08 2.95 -2.32
N ILE A 238 0.97 2.15 -2.52
CA ILE A 238 2.07 2.42 -3.47
C ILE A 238 1.55 2.48 -4.91
N ARG A 239 0.65 1.56 -5.28
CA ARG A 239 0.02 1.53 -6.61
C ARG A 239 -0.87 2.75 -6.84
N GLY A 240 -1.38 3.39 -5.78
CA GLY A 240 -2.04 4.70 -5.86
C GLY A 240 -3.47 4.66 -6.40
N HIS A 241 -4.10 3.49 -6.52
CA HIS A 241 -5.51 3.40 -6.88
C HIS A 241 -6.39 4.00 -5.78
N LYS A 242 -7.35 4.85 -6.16
CA LYS A 242 -8.20 5.61 -5.23
C LYS A 242 -9.65 5.24 -5.44
N ARG A 243 -10.43 5.26 -4.37
CA ARG A 243 -11.88 5.09 -4.40
C ARG A 243 -12.52 6.10 -3.45
N SER A 244 -13.61 6.73 -3.89
CA SER A 244 -14.43 7.58 -3.03
C SER A 244 -15.20 6.73 -2.01
N LEU A 245 -15.28 7.22 -0.78
CA LEU A 245 -16.04 6.61 0.31
C LEU A 245 -16.99 7.63 0.91
N ASP A 246 -18.11 7.14 1.39
CA ASP A 246 -19.09 7.96 2.09
C ASP A 246 -18.64 8.19 3.55
N VAL A 247 -18.99 9.35 4.09
CA VAL A 247 -18.79 9.69 5.51
C VAL A 247 -20.15 10.04 6.10
N ALA A 248 -20.55 9.33 7.14
CA ALA A 248 -21.79 9.59 7.87
C ALA A 248 -21.57 10.73 8.88
N THR A 249 -22.44 11.74 8.86
CA THR A 249 -22.48 12.80 9.87
C THR A 249 -23.50 12.43 10.95
N ILE A 250 -23.07 12.44 12.20
CA ILE A 250 -23.85 12.03 13.35
C ILE A 250 -24.01 13.24 14.27
N TRP A 251 -25.26 13.58 14.57
CA TRP A 251 -25.63 14.70 15.45
C TRP A 251 -26.08 14.16 16.81
N GLN A 252 -25.44 14.63 17.88
CA GLN A 252 -25.79 14.30 19.26
C GLN A 252 -25.85 15.58 20.09
N GLY A 253 -27.05 16.16 20.17
CA GLY A 253 -27.23 17.49 20.78
C GLY A 253 -26.40 18.52 20.02
N GLU A 254 -25.49 19.18 20.73
CA GLU A 254 -24.56 20.16 20.15
C GLU A 254 -23.29 19.53 19.55
N THR A 255 -23.10 18.22 19.70
CA THR A 255 -21.88 17.54 19.24
C THR A 255 -22.09 16.90 17.88
N VAL A 256 -21.13 17.10 16.98
CA VAL A 256 -21.11 16.49 15.64
C VAL A 256 -19.91 15.56 15.53
N PHE A 257 -20.17 14.33 15.10
CA PHE A 257 -19.13 13.33 14.84
C PHE A 257 -19.25 12.75 13.44
N PHE A 258 -18.12 12.35 12.88
CA PHE A 258 -18.07 11.72 11.56
C PHE A 258 -17.67 10.25 11.68
N SER A 259 -18.44 9.36 11.05
CA SER A 259 -18.16 7.93 10.97
C SER A 259 -17.87 7.52 9.53
N VAL A 260 -16.90 6.61 9.37
CA VAL A 260 -16.42 6.12 8.06
C VAL A 260 -16.79 4.66 7.80
N LEU A 261 -17.41 3.98 8.77
CA LEU A 261 -17.72 2.56 8.68
C LEU A 261 -19.11 2.23 9.22
N MET A 262 -19.31 2.38 10.52
CA MET A 262 -20.57 2.01 11.16
C MET A 262 -20.85 2.86 12.40
N LEU A 263 -22.14 2.98 12.70
CA LEU A 263 -22.65 3.42 13.99
C LEU A 263 -23.49 2.25 14.53
N ALA A 264 -23.21 1.81 15.75
CA ALA A 264 -23.92 0.72 16.40
C ALA A 264 -24.60 1.20 17.69
N TRP A 265 -25.71 0.54 18.05
CA TRP A 265 -26.39 0.71 19.34
C TRP A 265 -26.93 -0.63 19.84
N GLY A 266 -27.07 -0.77 21.16
CA GLY A 266 -27.50 -2.00 21.84
C GLY A 266 -26.40 -3.05 21.89
N LEU A 267 -26.78 -4.32 21.66
CA LEU A 267 -25.91 -5.48 21.85
C LEU A 267 -24.51 -5.34 21.22
N ILE A 268 -24.43 -4.88 19.97
CA ILE A 268 -23.14 -4.72 19.27
C ILE A 268 -22.23 -3.72 20.00
N SER A 269 -22.79 -2.60 20.46
CA SER A 269 -22.05 -1.58 21.20
C SER A 269 -21.63 -2.08 22.58
N ASP A 270 -22.51 -2.81 23.27
CA ASP A 270 -22.21 -3.39 24.58
C ASP A 270 -21.06 -4.40 24.46
N ILE A 271 -21.07 -5.25 23.42
CA ILE A 271 -19.96 -6.17 23.13
C ILE A 271 -18.66 -5.39 22.85
N ASP A 272 -18.71 -4.36 22.02
CA ASP A 272 -17.52 -3.59 21.66
C ASP A 272 -16.88 -2.91 22.89
N ILE A 273 -17.71 -2.26 23.72
CA ILE A 273 -17.27 -1.56 24.95
C ILE A 273 -16.77 -2.56 25.99
N GLU A 274 -17.58 -3.57 26.33
CA GLU A 274 -17.26 -4.46 27.43
C GLU A 274 -16.14 -5.45 27.10
N SER A 275 -15.95 -5.78 25.83
CA SER A 275 -14.83 -6.63 25.42
C SER A 275 -13.47 -5.92 25.47
N GLU A 276 -13.42 -4.59 25.66
CA GLU A 276 -12.15 -3.83 25.75
C GLU A 276 -11.26 -4.28 26.90
N LYS A 277 -11.85 -4.75 28.02
CA LYS A 277 -11.09 -5.34 29.14
C LYS A 277 -10.30 -6.59 28.73
N TYR A 278 -10.64 -7.19 27.58
CA TYR A 278 -9.97 -8.33 27.01
C TYR A 278 -9.17 -8.03 25.74
N ARG A 279 -8.72 -6.77 25.56
CA ARG A 279 -7.92 -6.35 24.38
C ARG A 279 -6.67 -7.22 24.14
N TRP A 280 -6.14 -7.85 25.18
CA TRP A 280 -5.03 -8.81 25.10
C TRP A 280 -5.34 -10.06 24.25
N MET A 281 -6.62 -10.44 24.11
CA MET A 281 -7.07 -11.57 23.28
C MET A 281 -7.07 -11.26 21.79
N GLY A 282 -6.80 -10.02 21.39
CA GLY A 282 -6.94 -9.61 20.00
C GLY A 282 -8.39 -9.72 19.53
N SER A 283 -8.60 -10.11 18.26
CA SER A 283 -9.93 -10.14 17.64
C SER A 283 -10.87 -11.17 18.27
N ALA A 284 -10.33 -12.22 18.89
CA ALA A 284 -11.10 -13.25 19.60
C ALA A 284 -11.90 -12.69 20.79
N ARG A 285 -11.59 -11.47 21.27
CA ARG A 285 -12.35 -10.82 22.35
C ARG A 285 -13.84 -10.66 22.03
N LEU A 286 -14.18 -10.42 20.76
CA LEU A 286 -15.56 -10.20 20.34
C LEU A 286 -16.35 -11.50 20.42
N GLU A 287 -15.80 -12.59 19.88
CA GLU A 287 -16.40 -13.93 19.94
C GLU A 287 -16.55 -14.43 21.38
N PHE A 288 -15.52 -14.24 22.20
CA PHE A 288 -15.53 -14.60 23.61
C PHE A 288 -16.63 -13.85 24.37
N TYR A 289 -16.74 -12.54 24.17
CA TYR A 289 -17.71 -11.74 24.90
C TYR A 289 -19.15 -12.00 24.44
N VAL A 290 -19.37 -12.19 23.13
CA VAL A 290 -20.66 -12.64 22.59
C VAL A 290 -21.10 -13.95 23.25
N SER A 291 -20.18 -14.90 23.38
CA SER A 291 -20.46 -16.18 24.02
C SER A 291 -20.84 -15.98 25.50
N LEU A 292 -20.08 -15.16 26.24
CA LEU A 292 -20.40 -14.85 27.63
C LEU A 292 -21.78 -14.19 27.78
N TYR A 293 -22.13 -13.28 26.89
CA TYR A 293 -23.40 -12.55 26.90
C TYR A 293 -24.60 -13.43 26.56
N LEU A 294 -24.44 -14.41 25.66
CA LEU A 294 -25.52 -15.31 25.25
C LEU A 294 -25.83 -16.43 26.27
N PHE A 295 -24.93 -16.69 27.21
CA PHE A 295 -25.06 -17.76 28.20
C PHE A 295 -25.26 -17.25 29.65
N ILE A 296 -25.57 -15.96 29.82
CA ILE A 296 -26.02 -15.32 31.07
C ILE A 296 -27.46 -14.85 30.89
#